data_AF-A0A9W6SK07-F1
#
_entry.id   AF-A0A9W6SK07-F1
#
_cell.length_a   1.000
_cell.length_b   1.000
_cell.length_c   1.000
_cell.angle_alpha   90.00
_cell.angle_beta   90.00
_cell.angle_gamma   90.00
#
_symmetry.space_group_name_H-M   'P 1'
#
loop_
_entity.id
_entity.type
_entity.pdbx_description
1 polymer ?
#
loop_
_entity_poly.entity_id
_entity_poly.type
_entity_poly.pdbx_seq_one_letter_code
_entity_poly.pdbx_strand_id
1 'polypeptide(L)'
;MAGTDATQVPLPWHPGGVTHIEARLRYRVLTGPDDAEFCRRVSILMEDGYELHGSPSLTHDGQRVIVAQALVLPPYEAVRSRTDRTADPVQ
;
A
#
# COMPACT_ATOMS: atom_id res chain seq x y z
N MET A 1 -55.50 2.99 -4.68
CA MET A 1 -54.74 1.79 -5.12
C MET A 1 -53.85 2.19 -6.29
N ALA A 2 -52.82 2.99 -6.03
CA ALA A 2 -51.88 3.46 -7.06
C ALA A 2 -50.72 2.47 -7.18
N GLY A 3 -50.50 1.97 -8.40
CA GLY A 3 -49.34 1.17 -8.75
C GLY A 3 -48.26 2.02 -9.41
N THR A 4 -47.02 1.67 -9.11
CA THR A 4 -45.70 1.92 -9.73
C THR A 4 -44.70 1.67 -8.60
N ASP A 5 -43.49 1.15 -8.75
CA ASP A 5 -42.65 0.72 -9.86
C ASP A 5 -41.39 0.12 -9.19
N ALA A 6 -40.52 -0.51 -9.97
CA ALA A 6 -39.20 -1.00 -9.61
C ALA A 6 -39.17 -2.28 -8.76
N THR A 7 -39.32 -3.40 -9.48
CA THR A 7 -38.47 -4.58 -9.32
C THR A 7 -37.02 -4.13 -9.04
N GLN A 8 -36.64 -4.08 -7.76
CA GLN A 8 -35.25 -3.94 -7.35
C GLN A 8 -34.54 -5.26 -7.66
N VAL A 9 -34.15 -5.43 -8.92
CA VAL A 9 -33.17 -6.45 -9.30
C VAL A 9 -31.85 -6.03 -8.66
N PRO A 10 -31.23 -6.84 -7.77
CA PRO A 10 -29.95 -6.46 -7.19
C PRO A 10 -28.91 -6.43 -8.30
N LEU A 11 -28.34 -5.25 -8.57
CA LEU A 11 -27.23 -5.11 -9.51
C LEU A 11 -26.00 -5.84 -8.94
N PRO A 12 -25.20 -6.52 -9.78
CA PRO A 12 -24.14 -7.44 -9.34
C PRO A 12 -22.86 -6.75 -8.78
N TRP A 13 -22.90 -5.46 -8.44
CA TRP A 13 -21.82 -4.81 -7.70
C TRP A 13 -22.25 -3.44 -7.15
N HIS A 14 -22.63 -3.39 -5.88
CA HIS A 14 -22.50 -2.16 -5.10
C HIS A 14 -21.21 -2.27 -4.29
N PRO A 15 -20.16 -1.48 -4.58
CA PRO A 15 -19.07 -1.31 -3.63
C PRO A 15 -19.60 -0.42 -2.49
N GLY A 16 -20.36 -1.04 -1.59
CA GLY A 16 -20.63 -0.46 -0.28
C GLY A 16 -19.29 -0.09 0.36
N GLY A 17 -19.22 1.13 0.88
CA GLY A 17 -18.07 1.80 1.49
C GLY A 17 -16.84 0.93 1.69
N VAL A 18 -15.84 1.13 0.83
CA VAL A 18 -14.48 0.65 1.09
C VAL A 18 -13.93 1.56 2.21
N THR A 19 -14.25 1.25 3.46
CA THR A 19 -13.43 1.74 4.57
C THR A 19 -12.04 1.19 4.30
N HIS A 20 -11.06 2.08 4.16
CA HIS A 20 -9.68 1.73 3.85
C HIS A 20 -9.23 0.69 4.86
N ILE A 21 -9.24 -0.59 4.46
CA ILE A 21 -8.44 -1.58 5.13
C ILE A 21 -7.03 -1.08 4.82
N GLU A 22 -6.44 -0.31 5.73
CA GLU A 22 -5.02 0.01 5.73
C GLU A 22 -4.25 -1.29 6.02
N ALA A 23 -4.42 -2.27 5.13
CA ALA A 23 -3.54 -3.40 5.02
C ALA A 23 -2.28 -2.85 4.38
N ARG A 24 -1.17 -2.90 5.12
CA ARG A 24 0.14 -2.50 4.61
C ARG A 24 0.38 -3.24 3.30
N LEU A 25 0.51 -2.49 2.20
CA LEU A 25 0.77 -3.07 0.89
C LEU A 25 2.05 -3.89 0.96
N ARG A 26 2.00 -5.17 0.57
CA ARG A 26 3.17 -6.06 0.63
C ARG A 26 4.26 -5.72 -0.38
N TYR A 27 3.96 -4.85 -1.34
CA TYR A 27 4.89 -4.44 -2.37
C TYR A 27 4.70 -2.95 -2.61
N ARG A 28 5.81 -2.23 -2.68
CA ARG A 28 5.86 -0.81 -3.00
C ARG A 28 7.03 -0.55 -3.92
N VAL A 29 6.85 0.31 -4.92
CA VAL A 29 7.95 0.86 -5.71
C VAL A 29 8.03 2.34 -5.41
N LEU A 30 9.17 2.78 -4.92
CA LEU A 30 9.48 4.20 -4.78
C LEU A 30 10.26 4.64 -6.01
N THR A 31 9.87 5.78 -6.56
CA THR A 31 10.62 6.47 -7.62
C THR A 31 10.92 7.90 -7.21
N GLY A 32 12.00 8.46 -7.72
CA GLY A 32 12.37 9.86 -7.46
C GLY A 32 13.82 10.15 -7.83
N PRO A 33 14.27 11.39 -7.65
CA PRO A 33 15.67 11.74 -7.87
C PRO A 33 16.62 10.95 -6.98
N ASP A 34 17.85 10.75 -7.44
CA ASP A 34 18.94 10.21 -6.62
C ASP A 34 19.43 11.26 -5.62
N ASP A 35 18.69 11.41 -4.51
CA ASP A 35 18.95 12.39 -3.48
C ASP A 35 18.70 11.87 -2.06
N ALA A 36 19.07 12.68 -1.07
CA ALA A 36 18.88 12.36 0.34
C ALA A 36 17.41 12.19 0.73
N GLU A 37 16.47 12.79 0.00
CA GLU A 37 15.04 12.65 0.28
C GLU A 37 14.53 11.28 -0.13
N PHE A 38 14.93 10.80 -1.32
CA PHE A 38 14.65 9.45 -1.77
C PHE A 38 15.25 8.41 -0.81
N CYS A 39 16.53 8.55 -0.45
CA CYS A 39 17.18 7.66 0.50
C CYS A 39 16.42 7.59 1.83
N ARG A 40 15.97 8.74 2.37
CA ARG A 40 15.19 8.78 3.61
C ARG A 40 13.86 8.04 3.51
N ARG A 41 13.13 8.17 2.40
CA ARG A 41 11.86 7.45 2.20
C ARG A 41 12.08 5.94 2.14
N VAL A 42 13.17 5.49 1.53
CA VAL A 42 13.57 4.07 1.52
C VAL A 42 13.90 3.61 2.94
N SER A 43 14.71 4.37 3.69
CA SER A 43 15.05 4.06 5.09
C SER A 43 13.83 3.92 5.99
N ILE A 44 12.85 4.83 5.89
CA ILE A 44 11.61 4.76 6.68
C ILE A 44 10.86 3.46 6.41
N LEU A 45 10.73 3.04 5.14
CA LEU A 45 10.07 1.77 4.83
C LEU A 45 10.88 0.58 5.36
N MET A 46 12.20 0.65 5.34
CA MET A 46 13.04 -0.40 5.92
C MET A 46 12.85 -0.51 7.44
N GLU A 47 12.75 0.62 8.14
CA GLU A 47 12.42 0.68 9.57
C GLU A 47 11.03 0.10 9.87
N ASP A 48 10.06 0.30 8.96
CA ASP A 48 8.74 -0.31 9.05
C ASP A 48 8.75 -1.84 8.83
N GLY A 49 9.89 -2.43 8.49
CA GLY A 49 10.05 -3.88 8.24
C GLY A 49 9.89 -4.28 6.78
N TYR A 50 9.93 -3.33 5.83
CA TYR A 50 10.11 -3.68 4.43
C TYR A 50 11.57 -4.06 4.13
N GLU A 51 11.76 -4.90 3.13
CA GLU A 51 13.06 -5.31 2.62
C GLU A 51 13.24 -4.83 1.18
N LEU A 52 14.49 -4.55 0.79
CA LEU A 52 14.82 -4.19 -0.59
C LEU A 52 14.64 -5.40 -1.50
N HIS A 53 13.88 -5.21 -2.58
CA HIS A 53 13.72 -6.22 -3.61
C HIS A 53 14.73 -5.99 -4.73
N GLY A 54 15.89 -6.65 -4.61
CA GLY A 54 16.97 -6.58 -5.60
C GLY A 54 17.62 -5.20 -5.71
N SER A 55 18.41 -5.01 -6.76
CA SER A 55 19.12 -3.76 -7.02
C SER A 55 18.19 -2.64 -7.51
N PRO A 56 18.48 -1.37 -7.17
CA PRO A 56 17.76 -0.24 -7.72
C PRO A 56 17.93 -0.15 -9.23
N SER A 57 16.91 0.37 -9.91
CA SER A 57 16.99 0.77 -11.31
C SER A 57 17.27 2.27 -11.40
N LEU A 58 18.24 2.65 -12.24
CA LEU A 58 18.65 4.03 -12.44
C LEU A 58 18.41 4.43 -13.90
N THR A 59 17.85 5.61 -14.13
CA THR A 59 17.72 6.23 -15.44
C THR A 59 18.01 7.72 -15.35
N HIS A 60 18.43 8.35 -16.45
CA HIS A 60 18.65 9.80 -16.49
C HIS A 60 17.50 10.46 -17.25
N ASP A 61 16.82 11.44 -16.65
CA ASP A 61 15.67 12.12 -17.26
C ASP A 61 16.06 13.31 -18.18
N GLY A 62 17.37 13.56 -18.31
CA GLY A 62 17.92 14.71 -19.05
C GLY A 62 18.36 15.85 -18.15
N GLN A 63 17.98 15.85 -16.87
CA GLN A 63 18.40 16.83 -15.87
C GLN A 63 19.05 16.19 -14.65
N ARG A 64 18.59 15.01 -14.25
CA ARG A 64 19.04 14.30 -13.05
C ARG A 64 18.86 12.79 -13.19
N VAL A 65 19.54 12.06 -12.32
CA VAL A 65 19.33 10.62 -12.16
C VAL A 65 18.03 10.39 -11.40
N ILE A 66 17.18 9.53 -11.94
CA ILE A 66 15.95 9.02 -11.34
C ILE A 66 16.20 7.57 -10.93
N VAL A 67 15.92 7.30 -9.66
CA VAL A 67 16.00 5.98 -9.04
C VAL A 67 14.60 5.38 -8.98
N ALA A 68 14.51 4.08 -9.20
CA ALA A 68 13.38 3.26 -8.81
C ALA A 68 13.87 2.13 -7.90
N GLN A 69 13.30 2.01 -6.71
CA GLN A 69 13.59 0.93 -5.77
C GLN A 69 12.28 0.24 -5.39
N ALA A 70 12.25 -1.08 -5.60
CA ALA A 70 11.18 -1.93 -5.12
C ALA A 70 11.46 -2.37 -3.67
N LEU A 71 10.42 -2.38 -2.85
CA LEU A 71 10.44 -2.86 -1.47
C LEU A 71 9.28 -3.84 -1.24
N VAL A 72 9.56 -4.91 -0.51
CA VAL A 72 8.59 -5.95 -0.16
C VAL A 72 8.41 -6.01 1.35
N LEU A 73 7.18 -6.18 1.82
CA LEU A 73 6.91 -6.53 3.20
C LEU A 73 6.85 -8.06 3.28
N PRO A 74 7.80 -8.71 3.98
CA PRO A 74 7.77 -10.16 4.09
C PRO A 74 6.46 -10.66 4.71
N PRO A 75 5.97 -11.85 4.30
CA PRO A 75 4.72 -12.39 4.83
C PRO A 75 4.68 -12.51 6.35
N TYR A 76 5.82 -12.79 6.99
CA TYR A 76 5.91 -12.92 8.44
C TYR A 76 5.70 -11.58 9.16
N GLU A 77 6.19 -10.45 8.64
CA GLU A 77 5.91 -9.11 9.18
C GLU A 77 4.47 -8.66 8.87
N ALA A 78 3.95 -9.01 7.69
CA ALA A 78 2.58 -8.68 7.30
C ALA A 78 1.55 -9.33 8.25
N VAL A 79 1.82 -10.52 8.77
CA VAL A 79 0.95 -11.20 9.75
C VAL A 79 0.97 -10.48 11.10
N ARG A 80 2.14 -10.02 11.57
CA ARG A 80 2.25 -9.26 12.85
C ARG A 80 1.40 -8.00 12.83
N SER A 81 1.42 -7.27 11.71
CA SER A 81 0.61 -6.06 11.54
C SER A 81 -0.90 -6.28 11.51
N ARG A 82 -1.36 -7.53 11.34
CA ARG A 82 -2.79 -7.90 11.34
C ARG A 82 -3.28 -8.30 12.74
N THR A 83 -2.42 -8.94 13.53
CA THR A 83 -2.76 -9.42 14.88
C THR A 83 -2.72 -8.30 15.91
N ASP A 84 -1.82 -7.32 15.76
CA ASP A 84 -1.67 -6.19 16.69
C ASP A 84 -2.91 -5.29 16.76
N ARG A 85 -3.70 -5.21 15.68
CA ARG A 85 -4.96 -4.44 15.65
C ARG A 85 -6.17 -5.16 16.26
N THR A 86 -6.03 -6.44 16.61
CA THR A 86 -7.08 -7.24 17.27
C THR A 86 -6.87 -7.32 18.78
N ALA A 87 -5.75 -6.79 19.29
CA ALA A 87 -5.47 -6.67 20.71
C ALA A 87 -5.82 -5.27 21.22
N ASP A 88 -7.10 -4.90 21.15
CA ASP A 88 -7.75 -4.18 22.25
C ASP A 88 -9.27 -4.41 22.21
N PRO A 89 -9.76 -5.27 23.11
CA PRO A 89 -10.77 -4.79 24.03
C PRO A 89 -10.35 -5.21 25.44
N VAL A 90 -9.74 -4.29 26.20
CA VAL A 90 -10.01 -4.02 27.63
C VAL A 90 -8.96 -3.06 28.17
N GLN A 91 -9.34 -1.78 28.22
CA GLN A 91 -9.20 -0.92 29.41
C GLN A 91 -10.51 -0.15 29.56
#